data_AF-A0A556QEG1-F1
#
_entry.id   AF-A0A556QEG1-F1
#
_cell.length_a   1.000
_cell.length_b   1.000
_cell.length_c   1.000
_cell.angle_alpha   90.00
_cell.angle_beta   90.00
_cell.angle_gamma   90.00
#
_symmetry.space_group_name_H-M   'P 1'
#
loop_
_entity.id
_entity.type
_entity.pdbx_description
1 polymer ?
#
loop_
_entity_poly.entity_id
_entity_poly.type
_entity_poly.pdbx_seq_one_letter_code
_entity_poly.pdbx_strand_id
1 'polypeptide(L)'
;MPLVSRSLLFPVLTLALTVVWPAALPAQSVKTPADWDLKISQVPKGLPVKGEAWLPDDDNYAWQAARYIEGYLALARVTGDRKYMNDSREILDYMLTNRDDIRFADKPLDAIYHYAPTTYMFHRGTPAKGWRRGSGPAPAKGVSVLIDGRICEMFIQWCELARQGFPGVYEADVKRYLDRVQETIEMHLPSFFDVIKVDPVKVTYRATRPAGGFRHWWHVNELTLPASEAPRTYSGQIPLNHSMTMARAMLGYGRLRGTDVYRDKVQLVVNFFLNSIDPAVKDRALWEYDPARKDRFDIEDVGHAAIDLSLVEAAYRAGGYGIDDALVKRLVKTFHGFYYEPTHDVYFNISGPKKPGDLPRKNYGERTAIGFASWLWLAEFDPTIAVKVRATYETYFTGGPSGFTMGGWGNLLYAESVLAGKAAIVLPKTPAIKPGGR
;
A
#
# COMPACT_ATOMS: atom_id res chain seq x y z
N MET A 1 59.90 -21.86 26.10
CA MET A 1 61.00 -22.10 25.13
C MET A 1 60.46 -21.91 23.72
N PRO A 2 61.20 -21.22 22.83
CA PRO A 2 60.64 -20.49 21.69
C PRO A 2 60.49 -21.37 20.45
N LEU A 3 59.51 -21.06 19.59
CA LEU A 3 59.47 -21.55 18.22
C LEU A 3 59.49 -20.39 17.24
N VAL A 4 60.43 -20.55 16.32
CA VAL A 4 60.95 -19.61 15.33
C VAL A 4 60.04 -19.57 14.10
N SER A 5 60.01 -18.39 13.48
CA SER A 5 59.37 -18.06 12.21
C SER A 5 59.67 -19.03 11.06
N ARG A 6 58.69 -19.27 10.19
CA ARG A 6 58.94 -19.50 8.76
C ARG A 6 57.90 -18.76 7.91
N SER A 7 58.38 -17.73 7.22
CA SER A 7 57.68 -17.00 6.18
C SER A 7 57.66 -17.83 4.89
N LEU A 8 56.48 -18.01 4.29
CA LEU A 8 56.30 -18.51 2.93
C LEU A 8 55.69 -17.39 2.09
N LEU A 9 56.47 -16.88 1.14
CA LEU A 9 56.03 -15.96 0.09
C LEU A 9 55.44 -16.77 -1.07
N PHE A 10 54.19 -16.46 -1.45
CA PHE A 10 53.60 -16.89 -2.73
C PHE A 10 53.57 -15.69 -3.70
N PRO A 11 53.87 -15.87 -5.00
CA PRO A 11 53.74 -14.81 -5.98
C PRO A 11 52.27 -14.64 -6.40
N VAL A 12 51.78 -13.41 -6.33
CA VAL A 12 50.46 -13.01 -6.83
C VAL A 12 50.57 -12.75 -8.33
N LEU A 13 49.87 -13.55 -9.14
CA LEU A 13 49.68 -13.32 -10.57
C LEU A 13 48.38 -12.52 -10.76
N THR A 14 48.47 -11.25 -11.14
CA THR A 14 47.30 -10.40 -11.39
C THR A 14 46.96 -10.41 -12.88
N LEU A 15 45.95 -11.20 -13.28
CA LEU A 15 45.29 -11.05 -14.59
C LEU A 15 44.22 -9.97 -14.47
N ALA A 16 44.45 -8.80 -15.09
CA ALA A 16 43.44 -7.76 -15.22
C ALA A 16 42.56 -8.03 -16.45
N LEU A 17 41.37 -8.60 -16.24
CA LEU A 17 40.28 -8.53 -17.21
C LEU A 17 39.60 -7.17 -17.08
N THR A 18 39.93 -6.23 -17.96
CA THR A 18 39.15 -5.01 -18.16
C THR A 18 37.88 -5.34 -18.92
N VAL A 19 36.81 -5.67 -18.18
CA VAL A 19 35.46 -5.60 -18.72
C VAL A 19 35.16 -4.12 -18.96
N VAL A 20 35.22 -3.70 -20.22
CA VAL A 20 34.72 -2.39 -20.65
C VAL A 20 33.19 -2.44 -20.50
N TRP A 21 32.69 -1.97 -19.36
CA TRP A 21 31.27 -1.66 -19.22
C TRP A 21 30.95 -0.52 -20.17
N PRO A 22 29.87 -0.61 -20.98
CA PRO A 22 29.41 0.55 -21.74
C PRO A 22 29.20 1.72 -20.77
N ALA A 23 29.71 2.89 -21.14
CA ALA A 23 29.56 4.11 -20.34
C ALA A 23 28.11 4.22 -19.88
N ALA A 24 27.88 4.24 -18.56
CA ALA A 24 26.56 4.35 -17.99
C ALA A 24 25.88 5.58 -18.62
N LEU A 25 24.77 5.35 -19.34
CA LEU A 25 23.96 6.44 -19.85
C LEU A 25 23.68 7.39 -18.67
N PRO A 26 23.84 8.72 -18.84
CA PRO A 26 23.56 9.65 -17.78
C PRO A 26 22.15 9.39 -17.26
N ALA A 27 22.09 9.20 -15.95
CA ALA A 27 20.90 8.85 -15.21
C ALA A 27 19.79 9.89 -15.46
N GLN A 28 18.88 9.62 -16.41
CA GLN A 28 17.91 10.63 -16.83
C GLN A 28 16.79 10.71 -15.79
N SER A 29 16.64 11.87 -15.16
CA SER A 29 15.51 12.24 -14.31
C SER A 29 14.19 12.18 -15.10
N VAL A 30 13.07 11.78 -14.48
CA VAL A 30 11.75 11.90 -15.11
C VAL A 30 11.21 13.32 -14.89
N LYS A 31 11.02 14.07 -15.98
CA LYS A 31 10.49 15.44 -15.93
C LYS A 31 9.21 15.61 -16.75
N THR A 32 8.94 14.67 -17.65
CA THR A 32 7.78 14.69 -18.54
C THR A 32 7.13 13.30 -18.63
N PRO A 33 5.87 13.22 -19.08
CA PRO A 33 5.24 11.96 -19.44
C PRO A 33 6.07 11.13 -20.45
N ALA A 34 6.72 11.80 -21.41
CA ALA A 34 7.58 11.12 -22.39
C ALA A 34 8.83 10.50 -21.74
N ASP A 35 9.44 11.16 -20.75
CA ASP A 35 10.55 10.57 -19.98
C ASP A 35 10.09 9.34 -19.19
N TRP A 36 8.87 9.39 -18.65
CA TRP A 36 8.26 8.26 -17.93
C TRP A 36 8.01 7.08 -18.88
N ASP A 37 7.41 7.35 -20.04
CA ASP A 37 7.17 6.36 -21.10
C ASP A 37 8.49 5.73 -21.60
N LEU A 38 9.55 6.53 -21.76
CA LEU A 38 10.87 6.03 -22.16
C LEU A 38 11.47 5.09 -21.10
N LYS A 39 11.26 5.36 -19.81
CA LYS A 39 11.73 4.45 -18.75
C LYS A 39 10.89 3.19 -18.65
N ILE A 40 9.56 3.29 -18.78
CA ILE A 40 8.70 2.10 -18.70
C ILE A 40 8.97 1.14 -19.87
N SER A 41 9.30 1.67 -21.06
CA SER A 41 9.66 0.83 -22.22
C SER A 41 10.94 0.02 -22.02
N GLN A 42 11.73 0.32 -20.98
CA GLN A 42 12.93 -0.41 -20.61
C GLN A 42 12.65 -1.56 -19.62
N VAL A 43 11.42 -1.71 -19.09
CA VAL A 43 11.04 -2.87 -18.27
C VAL A 43 11.10 -4.11 -19.16
N PRO A 44 12.01 -5.07 -18.91
CA PRO A 44 12.10 -6.27 -19.71
C PRO A 44 10.82 -7.10 -19.59
N LYS A 45 10.24 -7.53 -20.72
CA LYS A 45 9.08 -8.47 -20.84
C LYS A 45 7.65 -7.88 -20.75
N GLY A 46 7.41 -6.71 -21.34
CA GLY A 46 6.05 -6.17 -21.49
C GLY A 46 5.50 -5.65 -20.16
N LEU A 47 4.18 -5.47 -20.06
CA LEU A 47 3.52 -4.96 -18.86
C LEU A 47 4.10 -5.63 -17.60
N PRO A 48 4.58 -4.85 -16.61
CA PRO A 48 5.48 -5.35 -15.56
C PRO A 48 4.97 -6.56 -14.75
N VAL A 49 3.68 -6.88 -14.84
CA VAL A 49 3.03 -7.93 -14.07
C VAL A 49 2.72 -9.21 -14.85
N LYS A 50 2.89 -9.24 -16.18
CA LYS A 50 2.45 -10.41 -16.98
C LYS A 50 3.52 -11.47 -17.21
N GLY A 51 4.79 -11.12 -17.01
CA GLY A 51 5.93 -11.99 -17.28
C GLY A 51 6.37 -12.91 -16.13
N GLU A 52 5.73 -12.83 -14.96
CA GLU A 52 6.19 -13.49 -13.74
C GLU A 52 5.16 -14.49 -13.21
N ALA A 53 5.54 -15.77 -13.21
CA ALA A 53 4.67 -16.88 -12.81
C ALA A 53 4.34 -16.91 -11.29
N TRP A 54 5.11 -16.19 -10.47
CA TRP A 54 5.01 -16.22 -9.01
C TRP A 54 4.15 -15.09 -8.42
N LEU A 55 3.82 -14.06 -9.22
CA LEU A 55 3.04 -12.90 -8.78
C LEU A 55 1.70 -13.22 -8.09
N PRO A 56 0.92 -14.24 -8.51
CA PRO A 56 -0.35 -14.55 -7.87
C PRO A 56 -0.23 -15.07 -6.44
N ASP A 57 0.95 -15.55 -6.05
CA ASP A 57 1.27 -16.09 -4.73
C ASP A 57 2.39 -15.28 -4.07
N ASP A 58 2.67 -14.07 -4.53
CA ASP A 58 3.67 -13.18 -3.94
C ASP A 58 3.00 -11.84 -3.62
N ASP A 59 3.51 -11.12 -2.62
CA ASP A 59 2.92 -9.85 -2.19
C ASP A 59 3.04 -8.74 -3.28
N ASN A 60 3.67 -9.05 -4.40
CA ASN A 60 3.95 -8.15 -5.51
C ASN A 60 2.71 -7.50 -6.11
N TYR A 61 1.51 -8.10 -6.02
CA TYR A 61 0.28 -7.42 -6.42
C TYR A 61 -0.05 -6.22 -5.52
N ALA A 62 0.03 -6.39 -4.21
CA ALA A 62 -0.23 -5.31 -3.26
C ALA A 62 0.87 -4.24 -3.25
N TRP A 63 2.08 -4.61 -3.67
CA TRP A 63 3.26 -3.75 -3.67
C TRP A 63 3.63 -3.25 -5.07
N GLN A 64 4.29 -4.07 -5.89
CA GLN A 64 4.82 -3.64 -7.20
C GLN A 64 3.72 -3.23 -8.18
N ALA A 65 2.71 -4.09 -8.38
CA ALA A 65 1.62 -3.83 -9.33
C ALA A 65 0.84 -2.57 -8.94
N ALA A 66 0.52 -2.43 -7.65
CA ALA A 66 -0.12 -1.24 -7.12
C ALA A 66 0.65 0.04 -7.46
N ARG A 67 1.98 0.05 -7.35
CA ARG A 67 2.77 1.24 -7.68
C ARG A 67 2.86 1.54 -9.17
N TYR A 68 2.86 0.53 -10.03
CA TYR A 68 2.69 0.76 -11.47
C TYR A 68 1.32 1.38 -11.78
N ILE A 69 0.26 0.85 -11.19
CA ILE A 69 -1.10 1.40 -11.35
C ILE A 69 -1.14 2.85 -10.88
N GLU A 70 -0.62 3.17 -9.69
CA GLU A 70 -0.55 4.55 -9.20
C GLU A 70 0.19 5.48 -10.18
N GLY A 71 1.34 5.03 -10.72
CA GLY A 71 2.06 5.77 -11.75
C GLY A 71 1.21 6.05 -12.98
N TYR A 72 0.59 5.02 -13.57
CA TYR A 72 -0.31 5.18 -14.71
C TYR A 72 -1.49 6.12 -14.41
N LEU A 73 -2.13 5.99 -13.24
CA LEU A 73 -3.22 6.87 -12.84
C LEU A 73 -2.75 8.32 -12.69
N ALA A 74 -1.55 8.56 -12.17
CA ALA A 74 -0.97 9.89 -12.09
C ALA A 74 -0.69 10.48 -13.48
N LEU A 75 -0.15 9.68 -14.40
CA LEU A 75 0.10 10.09 -15.79
C LEU A 75 -1.20 10.39 -16.55
N ALA A 76 -2.25 9.59 -16.34
CA ALA A 76 -3.59 9.87 -16.84
C ALA A 76 -4.12 11.21 -16.31
N ARG A 77 -3.90 11.54 -15.03
CA ARG A 77 -4.28 12.85 -14.46
C ARG A 77 -3.47 14.02 -15.02
N VAL A 78 -2.18 13.83 -15.26
CA VAL A 78 -1.31 14.86 -15.86
C VAL A 78 -1.75 15.18 -17.28
N THR A 79 -2.00 14.14 -18.09
CA THR A 79 -2.14 14.27 -19.55
C THR A 79 -3.58 14.26 -20.05
N GLY A 80 -4.51 13.68 -19.29
CA GLY A 80 -5.86 13.37 -19.78
C GLY A 80 -5.87 12.23 -20.81
N ASP A 81 -4.76 11.51 -20.98
CA ASP A 81 -4.62 10.48 -22.00
C ASP A 81 -5.16 9.13 -21.51
N ARG A 82 -6.09 8.56 -22.29
CA ARG A 82 -6.71 7.26 -22.02
C ARG A 82 -5.73 6.09 -22.12
N LYS A 83 -4.57 6.25 -22.78
CA LYS A 83 -3.59 5.15 -22.87
C LYS A 83 -3.19 4.65 -21.48
N TYR A 84 -2.95 5.56 -20.54
CA TYR A 84 -2.55 5.21 -19.17
C TYR A 84 -3.66 4.55 -18.36
N MET A 85 -4.92 4.94 -18.60
CA MET A 85 -6.08 4.24 -18.03
C MET A 85 -6.20 2.82 -18.58
N ASN A 86 -5.91 2.61 -19.87
CA ASN A 86 -5.93 1.29 -20.49
C ASN A 86 -4.79 0.40 -20.01
N ASP A 87 -3.58 0.95 -19.86
CA ASP A 87 -2.41 0.21 -19.36
C ASP A 87 -2.62 -0.27 -17.92
N SER A 88 -3.14 0.61 -17.05
CA SER A 88 -3.49 0.23 -15.68
C SER A 88 -4.67 -0.76 -15.62
N ARG A 89 -5.67 -0.62 -16.49
CA ARG A 89 -6.77 -1.59 -16.63
C ARG A 89 -6.26 -2.99 -16.97
N GLU A 90 -5.27 -3.09 -17.84
CA GLU A 90 -4.69 -4.38 -18.23
C GLU A 90 -4.01 -5.09 -17.05
N ILE A 91 -3.38 -4.34 -16.13
CA ILE A 91 -2.84 -4.86 -14.86
C ILE A 91 -3.98 -5.32 -13.95
N LEU A 92 -5.00 -4.48 -13.75
CA LEU A 92 -6.14 -4.78 -12.90
C LEU A 92 -6.91 -6.03 -13.36
N ASP A 93 -7.14 -6.16 -14.67
CA ASP A 93 -7.77 -7.34 -15.26
C ASP A 93 -6.93 -8.60 -15.01
N TYR A 94 -5.62 -8.51 -15.16
CA TYR A 94 -4.72 -9.62 -14.85
C TYR A 94 -4.80 -10.01 -13.36
N MET A 95 -4.81 -9.03 -12.45
CA MET A 95 -4.99 -9.29 -11.01
C MET A 95 -6.33 -9.97 -10.73
N LEU A 96 -7.44 -9.54 -11.35
CA LEU A 96 -8.74 -10.20 -11.18
C LEU A 96 -8.73 -11.65 -11.66
N THR A 97 -8.14 -11.93 -12.83
CA THR A 97 -8.06 -13.32 -13.33
C THR A 97 -7.26 -14.24 -12.40
N ASN A 98 -6.42 -13.67 -11.54
CA ASN A 98 -5.61 -14.38 -10.56
C ASN A 98 -6.18 -14.33 -9.12
N ARG A 99 -7.42 -13.84 -8.92
CA ARG A 99 -8.11 -13.98 -7.64
C ARG A 99 -8.41 -15.46 -7.38
N ASP A 100 -8.29 -15.90 -6.13
CA ASP A 100 -8.31 -17.33 -5.77
C ASP A 100 -9.58 -18.06 -6.24
N ASP A 101 -10.76 -17.47 -6.04
CA ASP A 101 -12.05 -17.99 -6.49
C ASP A 101 -12.20 -18.07 -8.01
N ILE A 102 -11.38 -17.36 -8.78
CA ILE A 102 -11.37 -17.42 -10.24
C ILE A 102 -10.35 -18.47 -10.72
N ARG A 103 -9.10 -18.37 -10.27
CA ARG A 103 -8.02 -19.27 -10.74
C ARG A 103 -8.14 -20.71 -10.22
N PHE A 104 -8.90 -20.93 -9.15
CA PHE A 104 -9.21 -22.24 -8.58
C PHE A 104 -10.69 -22.62 -8.70
N ALA A 105 -11.45 -21.98 -9.61
CA ALA A 105 -12.88 -22.28 -9.79
C ALA A 105 -13.15 -23.78 -10.07
N ASP A 106 -12.28 -24.41 -10.87
CA ASP A 106 -12.45 -25.79 -11.34
C ASP A 106 -11.58 -26.81 -10.58
N LYS A 107 -10.87 -26.40 -9.52
CA LYS A 107 -9.96 -27.27 -8.78
C LYS A 107 -9.96 -26.97 -7.29
N PRO A 108 -10.01 -27.99 -6.42
CA PRO A 108 -9.81 -27.80 -4.99
C PRO A 108 -8.48 -27.10 -4.72
N LEU A 109 -8.46 -26.19 -3.75
CA LEU A 109 -7.22 -25.54 -3.32
C LEU A 109 -6.26 -26.61 -2.78
N ASP A 110 -5.10 -26.78 -3.43
CA ASP A 110 -4.08 -27.77 -3.13
C ASP A 110 -3.42 -27.59 -1.75
N ALA A 111 -3.39 -26.34 -1.27
CA ALA A 111 -2.79 -25.94 -0.02
C ALA A 111 -3.79 -25.14 0.82
N ILE A 112 -3.99 -25.58 2.06
CA ILE A 112 -4.89 -24.93 3.02
C ILE A 112 -4.34 -23.53 3.38
N TYR A 113 -5.22 -22.55 3.53
CA TYR A 113 -4.85 -21.25 4.10
C TYR A 113 -4.38 -21.41 5.55
N HIS A 114 -3.18 -20.91 5.86
CA HIS A 114 -2.60 -20.88 7.20
C HIS A 114 -3.16 -19.71 8.02
N TYR A 115 -3.50 -18.64 7.32
CA TYR A 115 -4.32 -17.55 7.83
C TYR A 115 -5.25 -17.04 6.72
N ALA A 116 -6.47 -16.69 7.10
CA ALA A 116 -7.51 -16.18 6.21
C ALA A 116 -8.61 -15.53 7.04
N PRO A 117 -9.59 -14.86 6.41
CA PRO A 117 -10.83 -14.51 7.10
C PRO A 117 -11.49 -15.74 7.71
N THR A 118 -12.21 -15.54 8.81
CA THR A 118 -12.78 -16.60 9.65
C THR A 118 -13.43 -17.72 8.84
N THR A 119 -14.29 -17.36 7.89
CA THR A 119 -15.03 -18.30 7.02
C THR A 119 -14.11 -19.35 6.38
N TYR A 120 -12.98 -18.94 5.82
CA TYR A 120 -12.07 -19.84 5.09
C TYR A 120 -11.22 -20.70 6.00
N MET A 121 -11.09 -20.32 7.27
CA MET A 121 -10.46 -21.16 8.29
C MET A 121 -11.33 -22.36 8.66
N PHE A 122 -12.66 -22.27 8.48
CA PHE A 122 -13.62 -23.35 8.75
C PHE A 122 -14.02 -24.14 7.49
N HIS A 123 -13.96 -23.53 6.31
CA HIS A 123 -14.30 -24.17 5.04
C HIS A 123 -13.05 -24.46 4.20
N ARG A 124 -12.18 -25.33 4.72
CA ARG A 124 -10.91 -25.72 4.07
C ARG A 124 -11.14 -26.20 2.63
N GLY A 125 -10.24 -25.80 1.73
CA GLY A 125 -10.32 -26.12 0.30
C GLY A 125 -11.20 -25.17 -0.51
N THR A 126 -11.99 -24.30 0.13
CA THR A 126 -12.76 -23.25 -0.54
C THR A 126 -11.84 -22.10 -0.93
N PRO A 127 -11.70 -21.77 -2.23
CA PRO A 127 -10.92 -20.62 -2.65
C PRO A 127 -11.54 -19.30 -2.17
N ALA A 128 -10.70 -18.40 -1.67
CA ALA A 128 -11.11 -17.09 -1.17
C ALA A 128 -11.46 -16.12 -2.31
N LYS A 129 -12.36 -15.18 -2.03
CA LYS A 129 -12.58 -14.00 -2.91
C LYS A 129 -11.50 -12.94 -2.68
N GLY A 130 -10.24 -13.36 -2.68
CA GLY A 130 -9.06 -12.54 -2.41
C GLY A 130 -7.82 -13.12 -3.08
N TRP A 131 -6.64 -12.60 -2.73
CA TRP A 131 -5.37 -13.00 -3.31
C TRP A 131 -4.50 -13.65 -2.24
N ARG A 132 -4.20 -14.94 -2.39
CA ARG A 132 -3.27 -15.58 -1.45
C ARG A 132 -1.86 -15.07 -1.67
N ARG A 133 -1.11 -14.94 -0.57
CA ARG A 133 0.34 -14.75 -0.58
C ARG A 133 1.03 -16.02 -0.12
N GLY A 134 2.22 -16.26 -0.67
CA GLY A 134 3.14 -17.36 -0.38
C GLY A 134 4.38 -16.92 0.40
N SER A 135 4.51 -15.62 0.68
CA SER A 135 5.58 -15.01 1.47
C SER A 135 5.30 -15.17 2.99
N GLY A 136 5.75 -16.26 3.58
CA GLY A 136 5.76 -16.48 5.03
C GLY A 136 6.80 -17.53 5.38
N PRO A 137 7.16 -17.77 6.66
CA PRO A 137 7.93 -18.96 7.01
C PRO A 137 7.23 -20.16 6.38
N ALA A 138 7.91 -20.80 5.44
CA ALA A 138 7.32 -21.84 4.61
C ALA A 138 6.74 -22.92 5.54
N PRO A 139 5.50 -23.39 5.29
CA PRO A 139 4.72 -23.24 4.07
C PRO A 139 3.51 -22.27 4.16
N ALA A 140 3.58 -21.18 4.93
CA ALA A 140 2.40 -20.36 5.27
C ALA A 140 1.78 -19.57 4.09
N LYS A 141 0.91 -20.22 3.30
CA LYS A 141 0.01 -19.54 2.35
C LYS A 141 -1.17 -18.92 3.08
N GLY A 142 -1.56 -17.69 2.76
CA GLY A 142 -2.73 -17.09 3.41
C GLY A 142 -3.31 -15.88 2.70
N VAL A 143 -4.49 -15.47 3.15
CA VAL A 143 -5.24 -14.32 2.65
C VAL A 143 -5.31 -13.29 3.77
N SER A 144 -4.90 -12.06 3.51
CA SER A 144 -4.81 -11.02 4.53
C SER A 144 -5.54 -9.75 4.14
N VAL A 145 -6.03 -9.05 5.16
CA VAL A 145 -6.72 -7.77 5.02
C VAL A 145 -5.83 -6.73 4.35
N LEU A 146 -4.52 -6.73 4.66
CA LEU A 146 -3.55 -5.80 4.06
C LEU A 146 -3.43 -5.98 2.55
N ILE A 147 -3.18 -7.21 2.09
CA ILE A 147 -2.95 -7.49 0.68
C ILE A 147 -4.22 -7.22 -0.12
N ASP A 148 -5.34 -7.79 0.31
CA ASP A 148 -6.62 -7.62 -0.37
C ASP A 148 -7.09 -6.16 -0.31
N GLY A 149 -6.88 -5.47 0.81
CA GLY A 149 -7.19 -4.05 0.97
C GLY A 149 -6.40 -3.18 0.01
N ARG A 150 -5.07 -3.39 -0.11
CA ARG A 150 -4.22 -2.65 -1.05
C ARG A 150 -4.62 -2.88 -2.50
N ILE A 151 -4.97 -4.13 -2.84
CA ILE A 151 -5.43 -4.46 -4.19
C ILE A 151 -6.79 -3.78 -4.47
N CYS A 152 -7.75 -3.89 -3.54
CA CYS A 152 -9.06 -3.24 -3.65
C CYS A 152 -8.93 -1.71 -3.76
N GLU A 153 -8.01 -1.11 -3.01
CA GLU A 153 -7.70 0.31 -3.10
C GLU A 153 -7.30 0.72 -4.53
N MET A 154 -6.51 -0.09 -5.24
CA MET A 154 -6.14 0.21 -6.64
C MET A 154 -7.33 0.19 -7.59
N PHE A 155 -8.22 -0.80 -7.45
CA PHE A 155 -9.49 -0.82 -8.20
C PHE A 155 -10.32 0.44 -7.92
N ILE A 156 -10.41 0.85 -6.66
CA ILE A 156 -11.14 2.04 -6.24
C ILE A 156 -10.53 3.31 -6.83
N GLN A 157 -9.21 3.51 -6.73
CA GLN A 157 -8.55 4.69 -7.28
C GLN A 157 -8.71 4.78 -8.81
N TRP A 158 -8.63 3.65 -9.51
CA TRP A 158 -8.89 3.60 -10.95
C TRP A 158 -10.34 3.97 -11.27
N CYS A 159 -11.31 3.43 -10.53
CA CYS A 159 -12.73 3.75 -10.74
C CYS A 159 -13.06 5.22 -10.42
N GLU A 160 -12.44 5.78 -9.39
CA GLU A 160 -12.55 7.21 -9.05
C GLU A 160 -12.07 8.08 -10.22
N LEU A 161 -10.89 7.79 -10.78
CA LEU A 161 -10.36 8.54 -11.92
C LEU A 161 -11.18 8.33 -13.19
N ALA A 162 -11.61 7.10 -13.46
CA ALA A 162 -12.46 6.77 -14.60
C ALA A 162 -13.73 7.63 -14.63
N ARG A 163 -14.42 7.79 -13.51
CA ARG A 163 -15.64 8.61 -13.45
C ARG A 163 -15.39 10.12 -13.46
N GLN A 164 -14.32 10.56 -12.81
CA GLN A 164 -14.02 12.00 -12.70
C GLN A 164 -13.42 12.56 -13.99
N GLY A 165 -12.49 11.81 -14.60
CA GLY A 165 -11.71 12.26 -15.75
C GLY A 165 -12.19 11.72 -17.10
N PHE A 166 -12.94 10.61 -17.11
CA PHE A 166 -13.32 9.91 -18.33
C PHE A 166 -14.80 9.45 -18.30
N PRO A 167 -15.74 10.38 -18.02
CA PRO A 167 -17.14 10.03 -17.79
C PRO A 167 -17.75 9.25 -18.96
N GLY A 168 -18.44 8.15 -18.64
CA GLY A 168 -19.12 7.31 -19.63
C GLY A 168 -18.21 6.36 -20.42
N VAL A 169 -16.88 6.55 -20.42
CA VAL A 169 -15.94 5.73 -21.20
C VAL A 169 -15.75 4.34 -20.59
N TYR A 170 -15.72 4.26 -19.26
CA TYR A 170 -15.30 3.07 -18.52
C TYR A 170 -16.40 2.50 -17.60
N GLU A 171 -17.67 2.88 -17.76
CA GLU A 171 -18.73 2.52 -16.79
C GLU A 171 -18.93 1.01 -16.63
N ALA A 172 -18.78 0.23 -17.71
CA ALA A 172 -18.86 -1.23 -17.64
C ALA A 172 -17.73 -1.82 -16.78
N ASP A 173 -16.50 -1.31 -16.95
CA ASP A 173 -15.34 -1.69 -16.16
C ASP A 173 -15.49 -1.27 -14.69
N VAL A 174 -15.96 -0.04 -14.45
CA VAL A 174 -16.23 0.47 -13.10
C VAL A 174 -17.25 -0.41 -12.37
N LYS A 175 -18.37 -0.76 -13.02
CA LYS A 175 -19.35 -1.67 -12.41
C LYS A 175 -18.72 -3.02 -12.07
N ARG A 176 -18.02 -3.63 -13.04
CA ARG A 176 -17.36 -4.92 -12.88
C ARG A 176 -16.37 -4.91 -11.70
N TYR A 177 -15.51 -3.90 -11.62
CA TYR A 177 -14.53 -3.77 -10.55
C TYR A 177 -15.16 -3.52 -9.19
N LEU A 178 -16.18 -2.66 -9.11
CA LEU A 178 -16.88 -2.42 -7.85
C LEU A 178 -17.62 -3.66 -7.35
N ASP A 179 -18.23 -4.45 -8.22
CA ASP A 179 -18.84 -5.74 -7.85
C ASP A 179 -17.78 -6.67 -7.21
N ARG A 180 -16.57 -6.75 -7.80
CA ARG A 180 -15.47 -7.58 -7.27
C ARG A 180 -14.86 -7.05 -5.97
N VAL A 181 -14.72 -5.73 -5.83
CA VAL A 181 -14.26 -5.10 -4.59
C VAL A 181 -15.23 -5.35 -3.46
N GLN A 182 -16.55 -5.25 -3.70
CA GLN A 182 -17.56 -5.54 -2.69
C GLN A 182 -17.43 -6.98 -2.17
N GLU A 183 -17.33 -7.95 -3.07
CA GLU A 183 -17.15 -9.36 -2.70
C GLU A 183 -15.95 -9.58 -1.77
N THR A 184 -14.83 -8.93 -2.05
CA THR A 184 -13.61 -9.01 -1.23
C THR A 184 -13.76 -8.28 0.10
N ILE A 185 -14.40 -7.10 0.13
CA ILE A 185 -14.69 -6.40 1.39
C ILE A 185 -15.56 -7.28 2.30
N GLU A 186 -16.67 -7.80 1.77
CA GLU A 186 -17.63 -8.62 2.49
C GLU A 186 -17.01 -9.90 3.04
N MET A 187 -16.06 -10.48 2.31
CA MET A 187 -15.25 -11.61 2.74
C MET A 187 -14.50 -11.33 4.06
N HIS A 188 -13.97 -10.11 4.23
CA HIS A 188 -13.20 -9.70 5.40
C HIS A 188 -14.04 -9.15 6.55
N LEU A 189 -15.27 -8.69 6.30
CA LEU A 189 -16.13 -8.08 7.33
C LEU A 189 -16.30 -8.90 8.61
N PRO A 190 -16.42 -10.24 8.57
CA PRO A 190 -16.50 -11.03 9.79
C PRO A 190 -15.26 -10.90 10.68
N SER A 191 -14.09 -10.63 10.10
CA SER A 191 -12.83 -10.39 10.83
C SER A 191 -12.79 -9.03 11.54
N PHE A 192 -13.81 -8.18 11.38
CA PHE A 192 -14.01 -6.96 12.15
C PHE A 192 -14.63 -7.23 13.53
N PHE A 193 -15.17 -8.43 13.75
CA PHE A 193 -15.86 -8.82 14.97
C PHE A 193 -15.13 -9.96 15.69
N ASP A 194 -15.39 -10.13 16.99
CA ASP A 194 -14.89 -11.27 17.74
C ASP A 194 -15.75 -12.50 17.45
N VAL A 195 -15.16 -13.67 17.27
CA VAL A 195 -15.91 -14.92 17.18
C VAL A 195 -16.32 -15.38 18.58
N ILE A 196 -17.62 -15.55 18.81
CA ILE A 196 -18.19 -16.09 20.06
C ILE A 196 -18.21 -17.62 20.02
N LYS A 197 -18.74 -18.14 18.92
CA LYS A 197 -19.04 -19.56 18.76
C LYS A 197 -18.89 -19.93 17.30
N VAL A 198 -18.33 -21.10 17.07
CA VAL A 198 -18.27 -21.70 15.74
C VAL A 198 -19.15 -22.95 15.79
N ASP A 199 -20.13 -22.99 14.90
CA ASP A 199 -20.93 -24.16 14.57
C ASP A 199 -20.54 -24.62 13.14
N PRO A 200 -20.56 -25.92 12.80
CA PRO A 200 -20.31 -26.41 11.44
C PRO A 200 -21.11 -25.68 10.33
N VAL A 201 -22.27 -25.12 10.67
CA VAL A 201 -23.15 -24.41 9.73
C VAL A 201 -23.10 -22.88 9.92
N LYS A 202 -22.68 -22.39 11.10
CA LYS A 202 -22.80 -20.98 11.44
C LYS A 202 -21.71 -20.50 12.40
N VAL A 203 -21.00 -19.45 12.00
CA VAL A 203 -20.12 -18.70 12.92
C VAL A 203 -20.91 -17.56 13.56
N THR A 204 -20.86 -17.44 14.88
CA THR A 204 -21.51 -16.38 15.66
C THR A 204 -20.46 -15.40 16.16
N TYR A 205 -20.74 -14.11 16.01
CA TYR A 205 -19.80 -13.03 16.33
C TYR A 205 -20.33 -12.13 17.46
N ARG A 206 -19.42 -11.52 18.24
CA ARG A 206 -19.70 -10.43 19.19
C ARG A 206 -18.91 -9.20 18.78
N ALA A 207 -19.50 -8.04 19.04
CA ALA A 207 -18.73 -6.84 19.23
C ALA A 207 -18.17 -6.81 20.67
N THR A 208 -17.13 -7.60 21.00
CA THR A 208 -16.59 -7.62 22.38
C THR A 208 -15.50 -6.59 22.65
N ARG A 209 -15.10 -5.77 21.68
CA ARG A 209 -14.28 -4.57 21.92
C ARG A 209 -14.67 -3.45 20.97
N PRO A 210 -14.50 -2.17 21.37
CA PRO A 210 -14.42 -1.04 20.44
C PRO A 210 -13.06 -1.07 19.72
N ALA A 211 -12.58 -2.24 19.29
CA ALA A 211 -11.36 -2.34 18.52
C ALA A 211 -11.72 -1.88 17.10
N GLY A 212 -11.45 -0.61 16.78
CA GLY A 212 -11.73 -0.02 15.47
C GLY A 212 -10.81 -0.55 14.37
N GLY A 213 -10.53 -1.86 14.34
CA GLY A 213 -9.61 -2.48 13.40
C GLY A 213 -9.91 -3.95 13.18
N PHE A 214 -9.38 -4.46 12.08
CA PHE A 214 -9.52 -5.86 11.68
C PHE A 214 -8.69 -6.81 12.54
N ARG A 215 -8.94 -8.12 12.37
CA ARG A 215 -8.18 -9.22 12.99
C ARG A 215 -7.75 -10.22 11.94
N HIS A 216 -6.70 -10.97 12.23
CA HIS A 216 -6.34 -12.17 11.47
C HIS A 216 -6.71 -13.42 12.27
N TRP A 217 -6.83 -14.54 11.57
CA TRP A 217 -7.07 -15.84 12.19
C TRP A 217 -6.00 -16.79 11.69
N TRP A 218 -5.37 -17.53 12.60
CA TRP A 218 -4.23 -18.40 12.32
C TRP A 218 -4.55 -19.81 12.80
N HIS A 219 -4.05 -20.82 12.09
CA HIS A 219 -4.01 -22.18 12.60
C HIS A 219 -2.80 -22.33 13.54
N VAL A 220 -3.03 -22.63 14.82
CA VAL A 220 -1.97 -22.74 15.84
C VAL A 220 -1.22 -24.08 15.80
N ASN A 221 -1.73 -25.07 15.05
CA ASN A 221 -1.06 -26.35 14.86
C ASN A 221 -0.73 -26.55 13.37
N GLU A 222 0.57 -26.63 13.09
CA GLU A 222 1.16 -26.85 11.78
C GLU A 222 0.79 -28.23 11.22
N LEU A 223 0.38 -28.25 9.96
CA LEU A 223 0.51 -29.35 8.97
C LEU A 223 -0.16 -30.73 9.23
N THR A 224 -0.66 -31.05 10.42
CA THR A 224 -1.00 -32.46 10.75
C THR A 224 -2.39 -32.71 11.32
N LEU A 225 -3.17 -31.69 11.67
CA LEU A 225 -4.50 -31.94 12.24
C LEU A 225 -5.58 -32.20 11.17
N PRO A 226 -6.37 -33.28 11.30
CA PRO A 226 -7.55 -33.50 10.48
C PRO A 226 -8.52 -32.31 10.63
N ALA A 227 -9.36 -32.10 9.61
CA ALA A 227 -10.20 -30.92 9.42
C ALA A 227 -11.30 -30.67 10.48
N SER A 228 -11.23 -31.24 11.69
CA SER A 228 -12.35 -31.28 12.63
C SER A 228 -12.06 -30.96 14.10
N GLU A 229 -10.88 -30.46 14.48
CA GLU A 229 -10.76 -29.71 15.74
C GLU A 229 -10.83 -28.23 15.43
N ALA A 230 -11.86 -27.55 15.96
CA ALA A 230 -12.09 -26.13 15.78
C ALA A 230 -10.75 -25.36 15.82
N PRO A 231 -10.37 -24.59 14.78
CA PRO A 231 -9.14 -23.82 14.79
C PRO A 231 -8.98 -23.13 16.14
N ARG A 232 -7.84 -23.37 16.78
CA ARG A 232 -7.46 -22.74 18.05
C ARG A 232 -7.16 -21.28 17.76
N THR A 233 -8.19 -20.50 17.53
CA THR A 233 -8.07 -19.21 16.90
C THR A 233 -7.65 -18.13 17.91
N TYR A 234 -6.48 -17.51 17.72
CA TYR A 234 -6.21 -16.18 18.26
C TYR A 234 -5.26 -15.42 17.34
N SER A 235 -5.69 -14.27 16.81
CA SER A 235 -4.75 -13.15 16.65
C SER A 235 -5.28 -11.97 17.44
N GLY A 236 -4.36 -11.23 18.04
CA GLY A 236 -4.64 -9.87 18.49
C GLY A 236 -5.12 -9.01 17.32
N GLN A 237 -5.49 -7.78 17.65
CA GLN A 237 -5.70 -6.76 16.62
C GLN A 237 -4.44 -6.66 15.74
N ILE A 238 -4.65 -6.47 14.44
CA ILE A 238 -3.55 -6.40 13.46
C ILE A 238 -3.02 -4.96 13.36
N PRO A 239 -1.82 -4.77 12.80
CA PRO A 239 -1.25 -3.45 12.59
C PRO A 239 -2.18 -2.49 11.84
N LEU A 240 -2.02 -1.21 12.12
CA LEU A 240 -2.94 -0.14 11.72
C LEU A 240 -3.14 -0.12 10.20
N ASN A 241 -2.05 -0.18 9.44
CA ASN A 241 -2.03 -0.18 7.97
C ASN A 241 -2.92 -1.24 7.32
N HIS A 242 -3.08 -2.42 7.93
CA HIS A 242 -4.01 -3.43 7.41
C HIS A 242 -5.46 -2.90 7.44
N SER A 243 -5.86 -2.27 8.54
CA SER A 243 -7.21 -1.75 8.70
C SER A 243 -7.44 -0.51 7.84
N MET A 244 -6.44 0.37 7.76
CA MET A 244 -6.49 1.61 6.99
C MET A 244 -6.69 1.33 5.50
N THR A 245 -5.96 0.37 4.91
CA THR A 245 -6.09 0.05 3.49
C THR A 245 -7.48 -0.49 3.12
N MET A 246 -8.05 -1.36 3.97
CA MET A 246 -9.37 -1.93 3.71
C MET A 246 -10.47 -0.89 3.91
N ALA A 247 -10.33 -0.02 4.91
CA ALA A 247 -11.25 1.10 5.10
C ALA A 247 -11.17 2.13 3.95
N ARG A 248 -9.99 2.34 3.34
CA ARG A 248 -9.86 3.17 2.15
C ARG A 248 -10.68 2.61 0.98
N ALA A 249 -10.64 1.30 0.78
CA ALA A 249 -11.45 0.62 -0.23
C ALA A 249 -12.95 0.74 0.06
N MET A 250 -13.36 0.52 1.32
CA MET A 250 -14.76 0.70 1.76
C MET A 250 -15.30 2.11 1.51
N LEU A 251 -14.52 3.14 1.86
CA LEU A 251 -14.90 4.53 1.66
C LEU A 251 -15.11 4.86 0.18
N GLY A 252 -14.16 4.48 -0.67
CA GLY A 252 -14.27 4.72 -2.11
C GLY A 252 -15.40 3.94 -2.75
N TYR A 253 -15.63 2.68 -2.33
CA TYR A 253 -16.78 1.90 -2.76
C TYR A 253 -18.10 2.62 -2.46
N GLY A 254 -18.28 3.07 -1.21
CA GLY A 254 -19.47 3.79 -0.79
C GLY A 254 -19.72 5.05 -1.63
N ARG A 255 -18.69 5.86 -1.82
CA ARG A 255 -18.75 7.08 -2.65
C ARG A 255 -19.12 6.78 -4.10
N LEU A 256 -18.48 5.77 -4.71
CA LEU A 256 -18.75 5.39 -6.09
C LEU A 256 -20.14 4.77 -6.28
N ARG A 257 -20.67 4.06 -5.30
CA ARG A 257 -22.02 3.48 -5.38
C ARG A 257 -23.12 4.40 -4.88
N GLY A 258 -22.79 5.54 -4.27
CA GLY A 258 -23.76 6.41 -3.61
C GLY A 258 -24.43 5.72 -2.41
N THR A 259 -23.65 4.99 -1.62
CA THR A 259 -24.14 4.23 -0.45
C THR A 259 -23.25 4.44 0.77
N ASP A 260 -23.86 4.39 1.95
CA ASP A 260 -23.19 4.53 3.24
C ASP A 260 -23.03 3.17 3.97
N VAL A 261 -23.20 2.05 3.28
CA VAL A 261 -23.21 0.69 3.90
C VAL A 261 -21.97 0.36 4.73
N TYR A 262 -20.82 1.00 4.44
CA TYR A 262 -19.57 0.82 5.20
C TYR A 262 -19.16 2.04 6.04
N ARG A 263 -19.96 3.12 6.05
CA ARG A 263 -19.60 4.39 6.67
C ARG A 263 -19.17 4.25 8.14
N ASP A 264 -19.96 3.55 8.94
CA ASP A 264 -19.67 3.37 10.38
C ASP A 264 -18.36 2.61 10.61
N LYS A 265 -18.05 1.62 9.74
CA LYS A 265 -16.80 0.85 9.84
C LYS A 265 -15.60 1.71 9.46
N VAL A 266 -15.73 2.51 8.40
CA VAL A 266 -14.72 3.51 8.03
C VAL A 266 -14.49 4.49 9.18
N GLN A 267 -15.56 5.01 9.80
CA GLN A 267 -15.45 5.92 10.94
C GLN A 267 -14.73 5.27 12.14
N LEU A 268 -15.02 4.00 12.43
CA LEU A 268 -14.33 3.27 13.50
C LEU A 268 -12.82 3.14 13.24
N VAL A 269 -12.42 2.87 11.99
CA VAL A 269 -11.00 2.80 11.61
C VAL A 269 -10.34 4.18 11.64
N VAL A 270 -11.02 5.23 11.19
CA VAL A 270 -10.51 6.60 11.30
C VAL A 270 -10.34 6.99 12.78
N ASN A 271 -11.30 6.69 13.64
CA ASN A 271 -11.18 6.94 15.07
C ASN A 271 -10.03 6.14 15.70
N PHE A 272 -9.79 4.91 15.23
CA PHE A 272 -8.67 4.10 15.69
C PHE A 272 -7.32 4.75 15.33
N PHE A 273 -7.16 5.27 14.12
CA PHE A 273 -6.01 6.09 13.72
C PHE A 273 -5.89 7.39 14.54
N LEU A 274 -6.98 8.15 14.70
CA LEU A 274 -6.94 9.40 15.47
C LEU A 274 -6.53 9.17 16.92
N ASN A 275 -6.95 8.07 17.51
CA ASN A 275 -6.60 7.67 18.88
C ASN A 275 -5.19 7.10 19.00
N SER A 276 -4.53 6.69 17.90
CA SER A 276 -3.15 6.24 17.91
C SER A 276 -2.13 7.38 17.75
N ILE A 277 -2.59 8.59 17.43
CA ILE A 277 -1.72 9.77 17.38
C ILE A 277 -1.29 10.16 18.79
N ASP A 278 0.02 10.28 19.00
CA ASP A 278 0.62 10.70 20.26
C ASP A 278 0.13 12.12 20.64
N PRO A 279 -0.64 12.28 21.73
CA PRO A 279 -1.15 13.58 22.15
C PRO A 279 -0.08 14.47 22.79
N ALA A 280 1.07 13.91 23.20
CA ALA A 280 2.17 14.69 23.78
C ALA A 280 2.92 15.50 22.71
N VAL A 281 2.91 15.04 21.46
CA VAL A 281 3.56 15.72 20.32
C VAL A 281 2.54 16.60 19.59
N LYS A 282 2.42 17.86 20.01
CA LYS A 282 1.39 18.79 19.50
C LYS A 282 1.67 19.32 18.10
N ASP A 283 2.93 19.43 17.72
CA ASP A 283 3.36 20.06 16.48
C ASP A 283 3.42 19.10 15.28
N ARG A 284 3.58 17.80 15.53
CA ARG A 284 3.57 16.73 14.51
C ARG A 284 2.47 15.72 14.80
N ALA A 285 2.08 14.93 13.81
CA ALA A 285 1.23 13.77 14.00
C ALA A 285 2.11 12.52 13.91
N LEU A 286 2.41 11.92 15.06
CA LEU A 286 3.16 10.67 15.17
C LEU A 286 2.21 9.61 15.70
N TRP A 287 2.23 8.42 15.12
CA TRP A 287 1.36 7.32 15.54
C TRP A 287 2.12 6.00 15.58
N GLU A 288 1.54 5.06 16.33
CA GLU A 288 2.06 3.70 16.47
C GLU A 288 1.62 2.82 15.30
N TYR A 289 2.51 1.92 14.88
CA TYR A 289 2.23 0.87 13.89
C TYR A 289 1.20 -0.15 14.39
N ASP A 290 1.32 -0.56 15.66
CA ASP A 290 0.42 -1.52 16.30
C ASP A 290 -0.07 -0.99 17.67
N PRO A 291 -0.98 0.01 17.68
CA PRO A 291 -1.45 0.67 18.91
C PRO A 291 -2.26 -0.26 19.83
N ALA A 292 -2.53 -1.49 19.39
CA ALA A 292 -3.15 -2.50 20.24
C ALA A 292 -2.16 -3.19 21.18
N ARG A 293 -0.85 -3.12 20.89
CA ARG A 293 0.21 -3.73 21.70
C ARG A 293 0.73 -2.76 22.76
N LYS A 294 0.10 -2.80 23.93
CA LYS A 294 0.47 -1.94 25.08
C LYS A 294 1.89 -2.13 25.61
N ASP A 295 2.56 -3.23 25.27
CA ASP A 295 3.91 -3.55 25.74
C ASP A 295 5.02 -3.02 24.81
N ARG A 296 4.67 -2.46 23.63
CA ARG A 296 5.64 -1.97 22.65
C ARG A 296 5.12 -0.71 21.97
N PHE A 297 5.76 0.41 22.27
CA PHE A 297 5.60 1.64 21.47
C PHE A 297 6.47 1.52 20.21
N ASP A 298 5.89 1.04 19.11
CA ASP A 298 6.56 0.97 17.81
C ASP A 298 6.00 2.06 16.90
N ILE A 299 6.74 3.15 16.74
CA ILE A 299 6.36 4.24 15.84
C ILE A 299 6.35 3.73 14.41
N GLU A 300 5.35 4.19 13.67
CA GLU A 300 5.17 3.84 12.26
C GLU A 300 6.39 4.19 11.39
N ASP A 301 6.72 3.30 10.44
CA ASP A 301 7.72 3.57 9.41
C ASP A 301 7.16 4.41 8.25
N VAL A 302 8.02 5.07 7.49
CA VAL A 302 7.58 6.01 6.44
C VAL A 302 6.77 5.29 5.34
N GLY A 303 7.13 4.04 5.04
CA GLY A 303 6.48 3.14 4.09
C GLY A 303 5.05 2.78 4.46
N HIS A 304 4.86 2.25 5.66
CA HIS A 304 3.55 1.91 6.17
C HIS A 304 2.70 3.14 6.49
N ALA A 305 3.31 4.22 7.00
CA ALA A 305 2.61 5.48 7.19
C ALA A 305 2.00 6.00 5.88
N ALA A 306 2.69 5.83 4.75
CA ALA A 306 2.14 6.19 3.45
C ALA A 306 0.85 5.39 3.12
N ILE A 307 0.74 4.13 3.55
CA ILE A 307 -0.47 3.33 3.36
C ILE A 307 -1.61 3.88 4.22
N ASP A 308 -1.34 4.21 5.49
CA ASP A 308 -2.31 4.82 6.38
C ASP A 308 -2.87 6.12 5.82
N LEU A 309 -1.97 6.96 5.30
CA LEU A 309 -2.33 8.27 4.76
C LEU A 309 -3.24 8.22 3.54
N SER A 310 -3.32 7.09 2.83
CA SER A 310 -4.29 6.95 1.74
C SER A 310 -5.73 7.03 2.24
N LEU A 311 -6.05 6.41 3.38
CA LEU A 311 -7.36 6.59 4.02
C LEU A 311 -7.52 8.01 4.56
N VAL A 312 -6.49 8.57 5.20
CA VAL A 312 -6.56 9.92 5.78
C VAL A 312 -6.87 10.96 4.71
N GLU A 313 -6.19 10.93 3.58
CA GLU A 313 -6.46 11.79 2.43
C GLU A 313 -7.91 11.62 1.96
N ALA A 314 -8.34 10.37 1.71
CA ALA A 314 -9.67 10.11 1.19
C ALA A 314 -10.78 10.55 2.16
N ALA A 315 -10.58 10.34 3.45
CA ALA A 315 -11.50 10.76 4.52
C ALA A 315 -11.52 12.29 4.67
N TYR A 316 -10.36 12.96 4.56
CA TYR A 316 -10.27 14.41 4.52
C TYR A 316 -11.06 14.98 3.33
N ARG A 317 -10.82 14.47 2.11
CA ARG A 317 -11.50 14.93 0.90
C ARG A 317 -12.99 14.60 0.88
N ALA A 318 -13.41 13.51 1.50
CA ALA A 318 -14.83 13.16 1.63
C ALA A 318 -15.55 14.06 2.66
N GLY A 319 -14.83 14.52 3.69
CA GLY A 319 -15.40 15.21 4.83
C GLY A 319 -16.21 14.29 5.74
N GLY A 320 -16.56 14.76 6.94
CA GLY A 320 -17.45 14.04 7.86
C GLY A 320 -16.82 12.87 8.63
N TYR A 321 -15.50 12.70 8.57
CA TYR A 321 -14.75 11.64 9.28
C TYR A 321 -13.85 12.14 10.42
N GLY A 322 -13.84 13.46 10.70
CA GLY A 322 -13.01 14.04 11.77
C GLY A 322 -11.54 14.28 11.38
N ILE A 323 -11.18 14.13 10.10
CA ILE A 323 -9.90 14.61 9.57
C ILE A 323 -10.07 16.07 9.14
N ASP A 324 -9.29 16.97 9.74
CA ASP A 324 -9.38 18.41 9.50
C ASP A 324 -8.04 19.06 9.10
N ASP A 325 -8.06 20.35 8.77
CA ASP A 325 -6.87 21.11 8.37
C ASP A 325 -5.80 21.14 9.47
N ALA A 326 -6.19 21.07 10.75
CA ALA A 326 -5.24 21.11 11.85
C ALA A 326 -4.40 19.82 11.88
N LEU A 327 -5.05 18.67 11.68
CA LEU A 327 -4.36 17.40 11.53
C LEU A 327 -3.48 17.37 10.26
N VAL A 328 -3.99 17.84 9.12
CA VAL A 328 -3.19 17.89 7.87
C VAL A 328 -1.94 18.75 8.02
N LYS A 329 -2.03 19.91 8.69
CA LYS A 329 -0.86 20.74 9.01
C LYS A 329 0.14 20.02 9.92
N ARG A 330 -0.32 19.19 10.86
CA ARG A 330 0.56 18.33 11.68
C ARG A 330 1.24 17.26 10.84
N LEU A 331 0.56 16.68 9.86
CA LEU A 331 1.12 15.69 8.92
C LEU A 331 2.20 16.30 8.01
N VAL A 332 2.00 17.53 7.52
CA VAL A 332 3.04 18.29 6.80
C VAL A 332 4.30 18.42 7.65
N LYS A 333 4.14 18.77 8.94
CA LYS A 333 5.28 18.86 9.86
C LYS A 333 5.90 17.50 10.18
N THR A 334 5.12 16.43 10.20
CA THR A 334 5.64 15.05 10.29
C THR A 334 6.55 14.74 9.12
N PHE A 335 6.14 15.05 7.88
CA PHE A 335 6.98 14.89 6.68
C PHE A 335 8.34 15.57 6.83
N HIS A 336 8.34 16.86 7.18
CA HIS A 336 9.57 17.61 7.41
C HIS A 336 10.41 17.07 8.56
N GLY A 337 9.78 16.43 9.54
CA GLY A 337 10.47 15.83 10.68
C GLY A 337 11.29 14.59 10.34
N PHE A 338 10.87 13.79 9.35
CA PHE A 338 11.62 12.60 8.93
C PHE A 338 12.44 12.82 7.64
N TYR A 339 12.27 13.95 6.95
CA TYR A 339 13.11 14.30 5.80
C TYR A 339 14.45 14.89 6.26
N TYR A 340 15.55 14.37 5.71
CA TYR A 340 16.92 14.78 6.04
C TYR A 340 17.55 15.55 4.87
N GLU A 341 17.48 16.88 4.97
CA GLU A 341 17.93 17.82 3.92
C GLU A 341 19.35 17.60 3.43
N PRO A 342 20.39 17.42 4.30
CA PRO A 342 21.78 17.46 3.87
C PRO A 342 22.16 16.40 2.81
N THR A 343 21.42 15.29 2.76
CA THR A 343 21.64 14.23 1.77
C THR A 343 20.40 13.90 0.97
N HIS A 344 19.33 14.71 1.08
CA HIS A 344 18.02 14.46 0.47
C HIS A 344 17.48 13.05 0.78
N ASP A 345 17.71 12.56 2.00
CA ASP A 345 17.35 11.20 2.43
C ASP A 345 16.20 11.24 3.47
N VAL A 346 15.76 10.07 3.93
CA VAL A 346 14.64 9.95 4.87
C VAL A 346 14.95 8.99 6.01
N TYR A 347 14.51 9.34 7.21
CA TYR A 347 14.57 8.42 8.35
C TYR A 347 13.61 7.25 8.16
N PHE A 348 13.90 6.14 8.84
CA PHE A 348 13.04 4.95 8.79
C PHE A 348 11.66 5.19 9.39
N ASN A 349 11.61 5.87 10.53
CA ASN A 349 10.38 6.15 11.26
C ASN A 349 9.92 7.59 11.03
N ILE A 350 8.59 7.80 11.06
CA ILE A 350 7.98 9.12 10.94
C ILE A 350 8.34 10.09 12.08
N SER A 351 8.89 9.57 13.20
CA SER A 351 9.43 10.39 14.29
C SER A 351 10.68 11.17 13.89
N GLY A 352 11.38 10.76 12.83
CA GLY A 352 12.69 11.29 12.44
C GLY A 352 13.84 10.68 13.26
N PRO A 353 14.94 11.43 13.50
CA PRO A 353 16.09 10.91 14.22
C PRO A 353 15.74 10.55 15.68
N LYS A 354 16.31 9.47 16.22
CA LYS A 354 16.08 9.08 17.63
C LYS A 354 16.91 9.93 18.59
N LYS A 355 18.08 10.40 18.13
CA LYS A 355 19.00 11.28 18.86
C LYS A 355 19.53 12.38 17.94
N PRO A 356 19.90 13.55 18.48
CA PRO A 356 20.60 14.57 17.71
C PRO A 356 21.84 13.98 17.02
N GLY A 357 21.94 14.21 15.71
CA GLY A 357 23.05 13.70 14.88
C GLY A 357 22.86 12.30 14.30
N ASP A 358 21.78 11.59 14.64
CA ASP A 358 21.45 10.32 13.96
C ASP A 358 21.29 10.56 12.45
N LEU A 359 21.95 9.73 11.65
CA LEU A 359 21.81 9.77 10.20
C LEU A 359 20.68 8.81 9.75
N PRO A 360 20.01 9.13 8.64
CA PRO A 360 19.15 8.19 7.94
C PRO A 360 19.85 6.85 7.70
N ARG A 361 19.14 5.74 7.97
CA ARG A 361 19.63 4.42 7.55
C ARG A 361 19.39 4.31 6.05
N LYS A 362 20.37 3.77 5.31
CA LYS A 362 20.18 3.48 3.87
C LYS A 362 19.07 2.43 3.69
N ASN A 363 17.84 2.89 3.46
CA ASN A 363 16.70 2.02 3.24
C ASN A 363 16.01 2.43 1.93
N TYR A 364 16.10 1.55 0.93
CA TYR A 364 15.48 1.74 -0.37
C TYR A 364 13.95 1.91 -0.25
N GLY A 365 13.30 1.14 0.65
CA GLY A 365 11.85 1.16 0.82
C GLY A 365 11.33 2.55 1.20
N GLU A 366 11.86 3.14 2.26
CA GLU A 366 11.39 4.45 2.77
C GLU A 366 11.61 5.59 1.79
N ARG A 367 12.77 5.57 1.12
CA ARG A 367 13.07 6.55 0.07
C ARG A 367 12.08 6.47 -1.07
N THR A 368 11.66 5.26 -1.47
CA THR A 368 10.60 5.13 -2.49
C THR A 368 9.22 5.48 -1.95
N ALA A 369 8.99 5.30 -0.64
CA ALA A 369 7.69 5.53 -0.04
C ALA A 369 7.27 7.00 -0.03
N ILE A 370 8.21 7.95 0.09
CA ILE A 370 7.86 9.38 0.04
C ILE A 370 7.32 9.85 -1.31
N GLY A 371 7.54 9.08 -2.39
CA GLY A 371 6.92 9.32 -3.69
C GLY A 371 5.53 8.72 -3.83
N PHE A 372 4.99 8.07 -2.81
CA PHE A 372 3.60 7.60 -2.86
C PHE A 372 2.64 8.79 -2.89
N ALA A 373 1.52 8.63 -3.59
CA ALA A 373 0.52 9.68 -3.75
C ALA A 373 0.06 10.25 -2.40
N SER A 374 -0.03 9.40 -1.38
CA SER A 374 -0.47 9.70 -0.02
C SER A 374 0.53 10.50 0.84
N TRP A 375 1.81 10.59 0.45
CA TRP A 375 2.71 11.62 0.99
C TRP A 375 2.69 12.88 0.14
N LEU A 376 2.66 12.72 -1.19
CA LEU A 376 2.72 13.82 -2.14
C LEU A 376 1.48 14.72 -2.15
N TRP A 377 0.30 14.25 -1.76
CA TRP A 377 -0.89 15.11 -1.65
C TRP A 377 -0.70 16.24 -0.63
N LEU A 378 0.17 16.06 0.38
CA LEU A 378 0.51 17.11 1.34
C LEU A 378 1.19 18.32 0.66
N ALA A 379 1.72 18.17 -0.55
CA ALA A 379 2.26 19.27 -1.33
C ALA A 379 1.21 20.33 -1.69
N GLU A 380 -0.09 19.98 -1.67
CA GLU A 380 -1.18 20.97 -1.79
C GLU A 380 -1.19 21.98 -0.63
N PHE A 381 -0.64 21.61 0.53
CA PHE A 381 -0.59 22.43 1.74
C PHE A 381 0.81 23.03 1.97
N ASP A 382 1.85 22.33 1.51
CA ASP A 382 3.23 22.81 1.52
C ASP A 382 3.97 22.35 0.25
N PRO A 383 4.09 23.22 -0.77
CA PRO A 383 4.75 22.88 -2.04
C PRO A 383 6.20 22.42 -1.90
N THR A 384 6.88 22.74 -0.80
CA THR A 384 8.27 22.30 -0.59
C THR A 384 8.41 20.78 -0.45
N ILE A 385 7.33 20.06 -0.12
CA ILE A 385 7.31 18.60 -0.08
C ILE A 385 7.63 18.01 -1.45
N ALA A 386 7.00 18.51 -2.53
CA ALA A 386 7.28 18.02 -3.88
C ALA A 386 8.75 18.27 -4.28
N VAL A 387 9.31 19.42 -3.91
CA VAL A 387 10.73 19.75 -4.14
C VAL A 387 11.65 18.76 -3.42
N LYS A 388 11.35 18.44 -2.16
CA LYS A 388 12.11 17.48 -1.35
C LYS A 388 12.05 16.06 -1.92
N VAL A 389 10.85 15.61 -2.29
CA VAL A 389 10.66 14.30 -2.94
C VAL A 389 11.44 14.24 -4.26
N ARG A 390 11.38 15.30 -5.09
CA ARG A 390 12.19 15.38 -6.31
C ARG A 390 13.67 15.23 -6.01
N ALA A 391 14.21 15.96 -5.04
CA ALA A 391 15.62 15.89 -4.68
C ALA A 391 16.04 14.47 -4.24
N THR A 392 15.22 13.78 -3.42
CA THR A 392 15.47 12.36 -3.07
C THR A 392 15.46 11.47 -4.31
N TYR A 393 14.48 11.64 -5.20
CA TYR A 393 14.33 10.80 -6.39
C TYR A 393 15.46 11.00 -7.41
N GLU A 394 15.89 12.24 -7.63
CA GLU A 394 17.05 12.56 -8.46
C GLU A 394 18.36 12.05 -7.85
N THR A 395 18.43 11.94 -6.52
CA THR A 395 19.62 11.42 -5.82
C THR A 395 19.69 9.89 -5.87
N TYR A 396 18.57 9.19 -5.66
CA TYR A 396 18.57 7.75 -5.38
C TYR A 396 17.86 6.88 -6.42
N PHE A 397 17.00 7.45 -7.26
CA PHE A 397 16.10 6.68 -8.15
C PHE A 397 16.25 7.05 -9.61
N THR A 398 17.50 7.12 -10.04
CA THR A 398 17.86 7.36 -11.43
C THR A 398 17.96 6.09 -12.27
N GLY A 399 18.08 4.93 -11.59
CA GLY A 399 18.17 3.58 -12.17
C GLY A 399 16.83 2.94 -12.54
N GLY A 400 16.87 1.63 -12.84
CA GLY A 400 15.84 0.88 -13.58
C GLY A 400 14.39 0.95 -13.09
N PRO A 401 13.43 0.62 -13.97
CA PRO A 401 12.01 0.81 -13.73
C PRO A 401 11.46 -0.28 -12.80
N SER A 402 11.44 -0.02 -11.48
CA SER A 402 10.63 -0.78 -10.52
C SER A 402 9.25 -0.13 -10.34
N GLY A 403 8.26 -0.87 -9.86
CA GLY A 403 6.94 -0.32 -9.58
C GLY A 403 7.03 0.85 -8.62
N PHE A 404 7.77 0.68 -7.52
CA PHE A 404 8.02 1.72 -6.51
C PHE A 404 8.63 3.00 -7.11
N THR A 405 9.67 2.88 -7.93
CA THR A 405 10.32 4.04 -8.57
C THR A 405 9.37 4.71 -9.57
N MET A 406 8.72 3.94 -10.45
CA MET A 406 7.89 4.47 -11.52
C MET A 406 6.58 5.08 -11.00
N GLY A 407 5.97 4.47 -9.99
CA GLY A 407 4.84 5.04 -9.26
C GLY A 407 5.21 6.38 -8.63
N GLY A 408 6.37 6.43 -7.97
CA GLY A 408 6.89 7.66 -7.38
C GLY A 408 7.12 8.80 -8.36
N TRP A 409 7.80 8.52 -9.48
CA TRP A 409 7.99 9.51 -10.55
C TRP A 409 6.65 9.99 -11.13
N GLY A 410 5.70 9.08 -11.35
CA GLY A 410 4.38 9.45 -11.87
C GLY A 410 3.61 10.36 -10.91
N ASN A 411 3.56 10.00 -9.62
CA ASN A 411 2.90 10.82 -8.60
C ASN A 411 3.57 12.19 -8.43
N LEU A 412 4.91 12.26 -8.50
CA LEU A 412 5.64 13.52 -8.43
C LEU A 412 5.29 14.44 -9.61
N LEU A 413 5.27 13.91 -10.84
CA LEU A 413 4.82 14.67 -12.01
C LEU A 413 3.40 15.20 -11.84
N TYR A 414 2.50 14.41 -11.27
CA TYR A 414 1.13 14.85 -10.99
C TYR A 414 1.09 15.97 -9.95
N ALA A 415 1.77 15.82 -8.80
CA ALA A 415 1.82 16.84 -7.77
C ALA A 415 2.37 18.18 -8.30
N GLU A 416 3.45 18.14 -9.07
CA GLU A 416 4.04 19.33 -9.71
C GLU A 416 3.11 19.95 -10.76
N SER A 417 2.41 19.11 -11.52
CA SER A 417 1.43 19.58 -12.51
C SER A 417 0.23 20.25 -11.83
N VAL A 418 -0.22 19.76 -10.68
CA VAL A 418 -1.26 20.42 -9.87
C VAL A 418 -0.77 21.77 -9.36
N LEU A 419 0.43 21.84 -8.77
CA LEU A 419 1.03 23.08 -8.27
C LEU A 419 1.24 24.13 -9.37
N ALA A 420 1.57 23.68 -10.59
CA ALA A 420 1.74 24.54 -11.75
C ALA A 420 0.42 24.89 -12.47
N GLY A 421 -0.72 24.35 -12.05
CA GLY A 421 -2.02 24.54 -12.74
C GLY A 421 -2.08 23.90 -14.14
N LYS A 422 -1.32 22.83 -14.36
CA LYS A 422 -1.16 22.14 -15.66
C LYS A 422 -1.77 20.74 -15.72
N ALA A 423 -2.15 20.15 -14.59
CA ALA A 423 -2.76 18.82 -14.59
C ALA A 423 -4.11 18.85 -15.34
N ALA A 424 -4.29 17.92 -16.28
CA ALA A 424 -5.54 17.80 -17.05
C ALA A 424 -6.74 17.44 -16.16
N ILE A 425 -6.53 16.62 -15.14
CA ILE A 425 -7.55 16.21 -14.18
C ILE A 425 -7.01 16.47 -12.77
N VAL A 426 -7.67 17.34 -12.03
CA VAL A 426 -7.32 17.67 -10.64
C VAL A 426 -8.32 17.00 -9.72
N LEU A 427 -7.82 16.28 -8.71
CA LEU A 427 -8.68 15.73 -7.66
C LEU A 427 -9.46 16.87 -6.98
N PRO A 428 -10.75 16.69 -6.67
CA PRO A 428 -11.51 17.72 -6.00
C PRO A 428 -10.83 18.08 -4.68
N LYS A 429 -10.63 19.39 -4.46
CA LYS A 429 -10.37 19.91 -3.13
C LYS A 429 -11.57 19.59 -2.27
N THR A 430 -11.35 19.38 -0.97
CA THR A 430 -12.40 19.06 0.00
C THR A 430 -13.62 19.95 -0.27
N PRO A 431 -14.82 19.37 -0.46
CA PRO A 431 -16.01 20.20 -0.59
C PRO A 431 -16.08 21.02 0.69
N ALA A 432 -16.14 22.36 0.54
CA ALA A 432 -16.36 23.24 1.67
C ALA A 432 -17.57 22.68 2.43
N ILE A 433 -17.34 22.17 3.64
CA ILE A 433 -18.39 21.55 4.45
C ILE A 433 -19.44 22.64 4.58
N LYS A 434 -20.56 22.52 3.86
CA LYS A 434 -21.67 23.44 4.05
C LYS A 434 -22.13 23.21 5.49
N PRO A 435 -21.98 24.19 6.39
CA PRO A 435 -22.43 24.02 7.76
C PRO A 435 -23.96 24.00 7.71
N GLY A 436 -24.57 22.83 7.89
CA GLY A 436 -26.02 22.73 8.08
C GLY A 436 -26.72 21.67 7.24
N GLY A 437 -26.66 20.43 7.72
CA GLY A 437 -27.52 19.35 7.23
C GLY A 437 -27.38 18.14 8.14
N ARG A 438 -27.89 18.26 9.37
CA ARG A 438 -28.25 17.10 10.19
C ARG A 438 -29.72 16.81 9.96
#